data_AF-A0A957R2H0-F1
#
_entry.id   AF-A0A957R2H0-F1
#
_cell.length_a   1.000
_cell.length_b   1.000
_cell.length_c   1.000
_cell.angle_alpha   90.00
_cell.angle_beta   90.00
_cell.angle_gamma   90.00
#
_symmetry.space_group_name_H-M   'P 1'
#
loop_
_entity.id
_entity.type
_entity.pdbx_description
1 polymer ?
#
loop_
_entity_poly.entity_id
_entity_poly.type
_entity_poly.pdbx_seq_one_letter_code
_entity_poly.pdbx_strand_id
1 'polypeptide(L)'
;ALIWRTSILKLHPLLLEDINNTSLFIDIPTRSGLEKIHSGWRIVDSNNEVLKSVEPSQDEIIQQFSLPIAEMMPYFRLAQDHGELLRLQLVVAEANNPAEAFDIMQLLPELDLGDTVAELRRGHNAVTVDICWQHNIRSRYLHLCLWPADQPWVRTPVAKPIANTESGQATVTVAFDELPGEMGYRGTYVGQLAVIDPWLATHPERPTLESAVLQIEDSAASQYYLEIANKVTENRQSVVELLTLLAFYGRKEDKAKWHDTNGLLYKAADCGNLSVAHLLLWLESVRANGSAAAYKRLTWMIFDAKYLADISFDQLDPSERAAIVKHFPGNKPSPHKEHLIWLLDHNIGELRQACLVELCQAGNERGFEELLEVFAVGLASDQLIARAVASRQIGFATFLLNRRTQPAAMLLRTLVDLEELSPFWLQEGVTIHMDRGVGLVTEITDMETGEISPCCLPNEDCQVAVELELNSEIIQATLSPADQRLILHTVSELKACSVCGQLGLSDQAILAHYDDLHPAIGQRGIKPVPPGQTIRYSIHSISAPIRENL
;
A
#
# COMPACT_ATOMS: atom_id res chain seq x y z
N ALA A 1 -14.27 28.42 -5.19
CA ALA A 1 -14.65 27.17 -5.85
C ALA A 1 -14.64 26.05 -4.80
N LEU A 2 -15.79 25.43 -4.54
CA LEU A 2 -15.85 24.16 -3.83
C LEU A 2 -15.22 23.09 -4.72
N ILE A 3 -14.27 22.32 -4.18
CA ILE A 3 -13.73 21.14 -4.87
C ILE A 3 -14.50 19.95 -4.31
N TRP A 4 -15.52 19.50 -5.05
CA TRP A 4 -16.23 18.26 -4.73
C TRP A 4 -15.46 17.08 -5.30
N ARG A 5 -15.18 16.08 -4.46
CA ARG A 5 -14.69 14.77 -4.89
C ARG A 5 -15.81 13.78 -4.64
N THR A 6 -16.50 13.37 -5.70
CA THR A 6 -17.53 12.34 -5.62
C THR A 6 -16.95 11.02 -6.11
N SER A 7 -17.19 9.95 -5.36
CA SER A 7 -17.04 8.59 -5.87
C SER A 7 -18.39 8.19 -6.46
N ILE A 8 -18.43 7.90 -7.75
CA ILE A 8 -19.68 7.52 -8.41
C ILE A 8 -20.14 6.17 -7.87
N LEU A 9 -21.33 6.13 -7.26
CA LEU A 9 -21.97 4.90 -6.83
C LEU A 9 -22.51 4.15 -8.06
N LYS A 10 -22.16 2.85 -8.17
CA LYS A 10 -22.76 1.91 -9.13
C LYS A 10 -23.77 1.04 -8.38
N LEU A 11 -25.04 1.09 -8.77
CA LEU A 11 -26.09 0.27 -8.15
C LEU A 11 -26.27 -1.04 -8.93
N HIS A 12 -26.22 -2.16 -8.21
CA HIS A 12 -26.54 -3.48 -8.75
C HIS A 12 -28.05 -3.75 -8.64
N PRO A 13 -28.74 -4.20 -9.70
CA PRO A 13 -30.19 -4.46 -9.68
C PRO A 13 -30.65 -5.43 -8.59
N LEU A 14 -29.85 -6.45 -8.26
CA LEU A 14 -30.11 -7.39 -7.15
C LEU A 14 -30.18 -6.76 -5.75
N LEU A 15 -29.68 -5.53 -5.54
CA LEU A 15 -29.78 -4.83 -4.24
C LEU A 15 -31.17 -4.20 -4.01
N LEU A 16 -32.11 -4.43 -4.92
CA LEU A 16 -33.41 -3.74 -4.98
C LEU A 16 -34.58 -4.55 -4.41
N GLU A 17 -34.33 -5.62 -3.67
CA GLU A 17 -35.40 -6.45 -3.07
C GLU A 17 -36.29 -5.67 -2.06
N ASP A 18 -35.81 -4.55 -1.51
CA ASP A 18 -36.58 -3.62 -0.66
C ASP A 18 -36.56 -2.16 -1.18
N ILE A 19 -36.81 -1.98 -2.50
CA ILE A 19 -36.86 -0.67 -3.18
C ILE A 19 -37.68 0.38 -2.44
N ASN A 20 -38.83 -0.03 -1.89
CA ASN A 20 -39.80 0.91 -1.31
C ASN A 20 -39.30 1.51 0.01
N ASN A 21 -38.33 0.87 0.68
CA ASN A 21 -37.76 1.34 1.94
C ASN A 21 -36.30 1.80 1.81
N THR A 22 -35.71 1.73 0.60
CA THR A 22 -34.31 2.12 0.39
C THR A 22 -34.22 3.57 -0.06
N SER A 23 -33.39 4.37 0.61
CA SER A 23 -33.10 5.76 0.25
C SER A 23 -31.60 5.99 0.11
N LEU A 24 -31.22 6.78 -0.88
CA LEU A 24 -29.86 7.28 -1.05
C LEU A 24 -29.68 8.52 -0.18
N PHE A 25 -28.74 8.47 0.76
CA PHE A 25 -28.37 9.61 1.61
C PHE A 25 -27.04 10.19 1.15
N ILE A 26 -27.00 11.51 0.95
CA ILE A 26 -25.80 12.25 0.57
C ILE A 26 -25.60 13.39 1.55
N ASP A 27 -24.50 13.33 2.30
CA ASP A 27 -24.11 14.39 3.20
C ASP A 27 -23.48 15.54 2.41
N ILE A 28 -24.04 16.74 2.56
CA ILE A 28 -23.55 17.95 1.92
C ILE A 28 -22.61 18.65 2.90
N PRO A 29 -21.30 18.74 2.62
CA PRO A 29 -20.36 19.35 3.54
C PRO A 29 -20.67 20.84 3.70
N THR A 30 -21.16 21.23 4.88
CA THR A 30 -21.35 22.64 5.22
C THR A 30 -20.04 23.20 5.75
N ARG A 31 -19.54 24.28 5.14
CA ARG A 31 -18.45 25.05 5.76
C ARG A 31 -19.01 25.81 6.95
N SER A 32 -18.28 25.79 8.07
CA SER A 32 -18.58 26.63 9.23
C SER A 32 -18.62 28.11 8.80
N GLY A 33 -19.82 28.69 8.79
CA GLY A 33 -20.06 30.11 8.55
C GLY A 33 -20.52 30.52 7.15
N LEU A 34 -20.82 29.59 6.22
CA LEU A 34 -21.44 29.94 4.93
C LEU A 34 -22.97 29.82 4.93
N GLU A 35 -23.57 30.65 4.07
CA GLU A 35 -24.99 30.92 3.85
C GLU A 35 -25.81 29.68 3.46
N LYS A 36 -27.15 29.81 3.48
CA LYS A 36 -28.11 28.75 3.17
C LYS A 36 -27.74 28.04 1.87
N ILE A 37 -27.34 26.76 1.97
CA ILE A 37 -27.13 25.89 0.81
C ILE A 37 -28.47 25.23 0.50
N HIS A 38 -28.96 25.46 -0.71
CA HIS A 38 -30.15 24.84 -1.25
C HIS A 38 -29.73 23.68 -2.15
N SER A 39 -30.39 22.53 -2.01
CA SER A 39 -30.09 21.36 -2.83
C SER A 39 -31.34 20.83 -3.52
N GLY A 40 -31.13 20.37 -4.75
CA GLY A 40 -32.08 19.66 -5.59
C GLY A 40 -31.34 18.56 -6.34
N TRP A 41 -32.00 17.93 -7.29
CA TRP A 41 -31.38 16.87 -8.08
C TRP A 41 -31.96 16.81 -9.48
N ARG A 42 -31.21 16.20 -10.39
CA ARG A 42 -31.69 15.92 -11.73
C ARG A 42 -31.14 14.61 -12.26
N ILE A 43 -31.92 13.95 -13.11
CA ILE A 43 -31.50 12.79 -13.89
C ILE A 43 -31.29 13.29 -15.31
N VAL A 44 -30.10 13.03 -15.83
CA VAL A 44 -29.73 13.35 -17.22
C VAL A 44 -29.42 12.07 -17.98
N ASP A 45 -29.67 12.10 -19.28
CA ASP A 45 -29.25 11.04 -20.20
C ASP A 45 -27.78 11.23 -20.64
N SER A 46 -27.30 10.29 -21.44
CA SER A 46 -25.98 10.28 -22.08
C SER A 46 -25.68 11.48 -22.99
N ASN A 47 -26.69 12.18 -23.48
CA ASN A 47 -26.54 13.43 -24.26
C ASN A 47 -26.57 14.68 -23.36
N ASN A 48 -26.65 14.50 -22.04
CA ASN A 48 -26.88 15.53 -21.03
C ASN A 48 -28.27 16.20 -21.12
N GLU A 49 -29.25 15.55 -21.75
CA GLU A 49 -30.65 16.00 -21.71
C GLU A 49 -31.27 15.69 -20.34
N VAL A 50 -31.95 16.67 -19.76
CA VAL A 50 -32.57 16.53 -18.45
C VAL A 50 -33.90 15.77 -18.59
N LEU A 51 -33.95 14.54 -18.09
CA LEU A 51 -35.15 13.70 -18.08
C LEU A 51 -36.06 14.03 -16.89
N LYS A 52 -35.45 14.41 -15.76
CA LYS A 52 -36.14 14.79 -14.55
C LYS A 52 -35.31 15.78 -13.77
N SER A 53 -35.97 16.75 -13.15
CA SER A 53 -35.34 17.64 -12.19
C SER A 53 -36.30 17.95 -11.05
N VAL A 54 -35.71 18.16 -9.89
CA VAL A 54 -36.30 18.77 -8.71
C VAL A 54 -35.41 19.94 -8.37
N GLU A 55 -35.96 21.15 -8.48
CA GLU A 55 -35.19 22.36 -8.22
C GLU A 55 -34.82 22.48 -6.73
N PRO A 56 -33.70 23.15 -6.41
CA PRO A 56 -33.33 23.40 -5.03
C PRO A 56 -34.43 24.15 -4.27
N SER A 57 -34.87 23.58 -3.14
CA SER A 57 -35.85 24.25 -2.27
C SER A 57 -35.24 25.48 -1.62
N GLN A 58 -35.84 26.66 -1.83
CA GLN A 58 -35.36 27.93 -1.25
C GLN A 58 -35.66 28.09 0.25
N ASP A 59 -36.50 27.22 0.81
CA ASP A 59 -37.00 27.35 2.18
C ASP A 59 -36.22 26.50 3.19
N GLU A 60 -35.52 25.46 2.74
CA GLU A 60 -34.84 24.50 3.61
C GLU A 60 -33.31 24.51 3.44
N ILE A 61 -32.60 24.56 4.57
CA ILE A 61 -31.16 24.32 4.62
C ILE A 61 -31.00 22.80 4.74
N ILE A 62 -30.61 22.16 3.65
CA ILE A 62 -30.51 20.70 3.61
C ILE A 62 -29.04 20.31 3.79
N GLN A 63 -28.70 19.80 4.97
CA GLN A 63 -27.38 19.24 5.25
C GLN A 63 -27.23 17.82 4.71
N GLN A 64 -28.34 17.12 4.50
CA GLN A 64 -28.38 15.75 4.02
C GLN A 64 -29.48 15.62 2.99
N PHE A 65 -29.10 15.28 1.76
CA PHE A 65 -30.03 14.98 0.68
C PHE A 65 -30.47 13.51 0.79
N SER A 66 -31.79 13.27 0.76
CA SER A 66 -32.36 11.92 0.72
C SER A 66 -33.21 11.76 -0.53
N LEU A 67 -32.91 10.72 -1.32
CA LEU A 67 -33.70 10.34 -2.49
C LEU A 67 -34.19 8.90 -2.34
N PRO A 68 -35.51 8.66 -2.22
CA PRO A 68 -36.05 7.31 -2.25
C PRO A 68 -35.70 6.63 -3.58
N ILE A 69 -35.11 5.43 -3.54
CA ILE A 69 -34.76 4.70 -4.77
C ILE A 69 -36.01 4.40 -5.61
N ALA A 70 -37.18 4.25 -4.97
CA ALA A 70 -38.47 4.13 -5.63
C ALA A 70 -38.75 5.25 -6.65
N GLU A 71 -38.33 6.49 -6.40
CA GLU A 71 -38.51 7.61 -7.34
C GLU A 71 -37.61 7.50 -8.57
N MET A 72 -36.49 6.79 -8.45
CA MET A 72 -35.58 6.53 -9.55
C MET A 72 -36.03 5.35 -10.42
N MET A 73 -36.89 4.46 -9.91
CA MET A 73 -37.27 3.22 -10.59
C MET A 73 -37.83 3.35 -12.01
N PRO A 74 -38.66 4.37 -12.33
CA PRO A 74 -39.10 4.57 -13.71
C PRO A 74 -37.92 4.82 -14.67
N TYR A 75 -36.88 5.50 -14.19
CA TYR A 75 -35.68 5.81 -14.95
C TYR A 75 -34.74 4.61 -15.04
N PHE A 76 -34.65 3.79 -13.99
CA PHE A 76 -33.98 2.49 -14.07
C PHE A 76 -34.62 1.60 -15.13
N ARG A 77 -35.95 1.50 -15.16
CA ARG A 77 -36.67 0.74 -16.19
C ARG A 77 -36.46 1.34 -17.57
N LEU A 78 -36.48 2.66 -17.70
CA LEU A 78 -36.17 3.34 -18.95
C LEU A 78 -34.74 2.99 -19.44
N ALA A 79 -33.74 3.03 -18.54
CA ALA A 79 -32.36 2.66 -18.83
C ALA A 79 -32.25 1.18 -19.25
N GLN A 80 -33.00 0.29 -18.61
CA GLN A 80 -33.00 -1.14 -18.90
C GLN A 80 -33.72 -1.47 -20.22
N ASP A 81 -34.92 -0.93 -20.44
CA ASP A 81 -35.78 -1.24 -21.59
C ASP A 81 -35.28 -0.60 -22.90
N HIS A 82 -34.66 0.59 -22.79
CA HIS A 82 -34.16 1.35 -23.94
C HIS A 82 -32.63 1.34 -24.06
N GLY A 83 -31.92 0.82 -23.05
CA GLY A 83 -30.47 0.74 -23.07
C GLY A 83 -29.76 2.07 -22.97
N GLU A 84 -30.41 3.04 -22.31
CA GLU A 84 -29.90 4.38 -22.09
C GLU A 84 -29.02 4.40 -20.85
N LEU A 85 -27.96 5.21 -20.89
CA LEU A 85 -27.13 5.48 -19.72
C LEU A 85 -27.66 6.73 -19.04
N LEU A 86 -27.91 6.63 -17.74
CA LEU A 86 -28.45 7.75 -16.98
C LEU A 86 -27.49 8.16 -15.88
N ARG A 87 -27.53 9.43 -15.55
CA ARG A 87 -26.75 9.99 -14.46
C ARG A 87 -27.62 10.79 -13.53
N LEU A 88 -27.50 10.51 -12.24
CA LEU A 88 -28.06 11.35 -11.19
C LEU A 88 -27.04 12.43 -10.81
N GLN A 89 -27.50 13.67 -10.86
CA GLN A 89 -26.72 14.84 -10.48
C GLN A 89 -27.38 15.54 -9.29
N LEU A 90 -26.58 15.86 -8.28
CA LEU A 90 -26.96 16.77 -7.21
C LEU A 90 -26.84 18.19 -7.72
N VAL A 91 -27.91 18.98 -7.62
CA VAL A 91 -27.90 20.39 -7.99
C VAL A 91 -27.80 21.21 -6.71
N VAL A 92 -26.74 21.99 -6.55
CA VAL A 92 -26.50 22.80 -5.36
C VAL A 92 -26.54 24.27 -5.76
N ALA A 93 -27.35 25.06 -5.07
CA ALA A 93 -27.43 26.49 -5.23
C ALA A 93 -27.02 27.17 -3.91
N GLU A 94 -26.07 28.10 -4.01
CA GLU A 94 -25.75 29.01 -2.91
C GLU A 94 -26.49 30.34 -3.13
N ALA A 95 -26.78 31.07 -2.06
CA ALA A 95 -27.34 32.40 -2.17
C ALA A 95 -26.45 33.29 -3.07
N ASN A 96 -27.04 33.87 -4.11
CA ASN A 96 -26.38 34.74 -5.09
C ASN A 96 -25.40 34.06 -6.07
N ASN A 97 -25.29 32.71 -6.09
CA ASN A 97 -24.51 31.97 -7.09
C ASN A 97 -25.43 31.15 -8.02
N PRO A 98 -25.05 30.93 -9.28
CA PRO A 98 -25.75 30.02 -10.16
C PRO A 98 -25.69 28.60 -9.60
N ALA A 99 -26.75 27.81 -9.81
CA ALA A 99 -26.79 26.44 -9.37
C ALA A 99 -25.74 25.60 -10.12
N GLU A 100 -24.94 24.83 -9.38
CA GLU A 100 -23.94 23.90 -9.90
C GLU A 100 -24.47 22.46 -9.81
N ALA A 101 -24.14 21.62 -10.79
CA ALA A 101 -24.55 20.22 -10.83
C ALA A 101 -23.33 19.30 -10.63
N PHE A 102 -23.45 18.35 -9.71
CA PHE A 102 -22.40 17.40 -9.35
C PHE A 102 -22.86 15.97 -9.60
N ASP A 103 -22.03 15.19 -10.28
CA ASP A 103 -22.31 13.78 -10.56
C ASP A 103 -22.19 12.97 -9.28
N ILE A 104 -23.28 12.30 -8.88
CA ILE A 104 -23.34 11.53 -7.63
C ILE A 104 -23.54 10.03 -7.87
N MET A 105 -24.18 9.66 -8.98
CA MET A 105 -24.47 8.26 -9.30
C MET A 105 -24.67 8.07 -10.79
N GLN A 106 -24.24 6.91 -11.30
CA GLN A 106 -24.46 6.48 -12.68
C GLN A 106 -25.29 5.20 -12.69
N LEU A 107 -26.27 5.16 -13.59
CA LEU A 107 -27.08 3.98 -13.85
C LEU A 107 -26.60 3.38 -15.17
N LEU A 108 -25.91 2.24 -15.05
CA LEU A 108 -25.45 1.44 -16.19
C LEU A 108 -26.37 0.22 -16.29
N PRO A 109 -26.91 -0.11 -17.48
CA PRO A 109 -27.72 -1.30 -17.65
C PRO A 109 -26.85 -2.54 -17.47
N GLU A 110 -27.33 -3.49 -16.68
CA GLU A 110 -26.72 -4.81 -16.59
C GLU A 110 -27.04 -5.58 -17.88
N LEU A 111 -26.02 -6.18 -18.49
CA LEU A 111 -26.18 -6.96 -19.70
C LEU A 111 -26.35 -8.44 -19.34
N ASP A 112 -27.58 -8.96 -19.36
CA ASP A 112 -27.81 -10.41 -19.45
C ASP A 112 -27.96 -10.79 -20.92
N LEU A 113 -26.87 -11.28 -21.51
CA LEU A 113 -26.81 -11.69 -22.92
C LEU A 113 -27.23 -13.15 -23.14
N GLY A 114 -27.32 -13.95 -22.07
CA GLY A 114 -27.37 -15.42 -22.17
C GLY A 114 -26.14 -15.98 -22.90
N ASP A 115 -26.30 -17.11 -23.58
CA ASP A 115 -25.21 -17.67 -24.38
C ASP A 115 -24.88 -16.74 -25.55
N THR A 116 -23.60 -16.43 -25.71
CA THR A 116 -23.09 -15.58 -26.79
C THR A 116 -22.14 -16.41 -27.66
N VAL A 117 -22.36 -16.36 -28.98
CA VAL A 117 -21.50 -17.01 -29.98
C VAL A 117 -20.96 -15.93 -30.90
N ALA A 118 -19.68 -16.02 -31.25
CA ALA A 118 -19.08 -15.14 -32.25
C ALA A 118 -18.22 -15.91 -33.25
N GLU A 119 -18.29 -15.48 -34.51
CA GLU A 119 -17.49 -15.99 -35.61
C GLU A 119 -16.72 -14.84 -36.26
N LEU A 120 -15.48 -15.09 -36.64
CA LEU A 120 -14.61 -14.12 -37.29
C LEU A 120 -14.34 -14.53 -38.73
N ARG A 121 -14.64 -13.61 -39.64
CA ARG A 121 -14.39 -13.73 -41.07
C ARG A 121 -13.38 -12.68 -41.51
N ARG A 122 -12.28 -13.13 -42.10
CA ARG A 122 -11.23 -12.23 -42.60
C ARG A 122 -11.51 -11.84 -44.05
N GLY A 123 -11.64 -10.54 -44.30
CA GLY A 123 -11.73 -9.96 -45.64
C GLY A 123 -10.38 -9.51 -46.18
N HIS A 124 -10.40 -8.69 -47.24
CA HIS A 124 -9.17 -8.19 -47.87
C HIS A 124 -8.44 -7.12 -47.04
N ASN A 125 -9.18 -6.22 -46.38
CA ASN A 125 -8.63 -5.08 -45.62
C ASN A 125 -9.20 -4.94 -44.19
N ALA A 126 -10.08 -5.85 -43.80
CA ALA A 126 -10.81 -5.78 -42.54
C ALA A 126 -11.15 -7.17 -42.03
N VAL A 127 -11.37 -7.26 -40.73
CA VAL A 127 -11.99 -8.40 -40.07
C VAL A 127 -13.46 -8.09 -39.84
N THR A 128 -14.33 -9.03 -40.16
CA THR A 128 -15.75 -8.98 -39.80
C THR A 128 -16.00 -9.98 -38.69
N VAL A 129 -16.64 -9.55 -37.61
CA VAL A 129 -17.06 -10.39 -36.50
C VAL A 129 -18.58 -10.42 -36.48
N ASP A 130 -19.14 -11.61 -36.66
CA ASP A 130 -20.57 -11.86 -36.50
C ASP A 130 -20.81 -12.39 -35.10
N ILE A 131 -21.73 -11.78 -34.38
CA ILE A 131 -22.02 -12.09 -32.97
C ILE A 131 -23.51 -12.34 -32.85
N CYS A 132 -23.88 -13.41 -32.16
CA CYS A 132 -25.25 -13.77 -31.83
C CYS A 132 -25.36 -14.00 -30.33
N TRP A 133 -26.45 -13.57 -29.71
CA TRP A 133 -26.71 -13.75 -28.28
C TRP A 133 -28.19 -14.06 -28.04
N GLN A 134 -28.49 -14.74 -26.93
CA GLN A 134 -29.82 -15.32 -26.68
C GLN A 134 -30.88 -14.29 -26.26
N HIS A 135 -30.50 -13.34 -25.40
CA HIS A 135 -31.45 -12.41 -24.81
C HIS A 135 -31.46 -11.08 -25.56
N ASN A 136 -32.64 -10.59 -25.95
CA ASN A 136 -32.73 -9.30 -26.61
C ASN A 136 -32.31 -8.18 -25.66
N ILE A 137 -31.20 -7.54 -26.00
CA ILE A 137 -30.72 -6.36 -25.30
C ILE A 137 -30.75 -5.20 -26.27
N ARG A 138 -31.37 -4.11 -25.81
CA ARG A 138 -31.27 -2.81 -26.45
C ARG A 138 -30.23 -2.04 -25.65
N SER A 139 -29.11 -1.68 -26.29
CA SER A 139 -28.19 -0.69 -25.75
C SER A 139 -27.47 0.04 -26.89
N ARG A 140 -27.60 1.37 -26.89
CA ARG A 140 -26.94 2.26 -27.85
C ARG A 140 -25.43 2.36 -27.60
N TYR A 141 -24.99 1.92 -26.41
CA TYR A 141 -23.62 2.01 -25.93
C TYR A 141 -22.93 0.64 -25.87
N LEU A 142 -23.56 -0.39 -26.45
CA LEU A 142 -22.98 -1.71 -26.57
C LEU A 142 -21.80 -1.68 -27.53
N HIS A 143 -20.64 -2.13 -27.05
CA HIS A 143 -19.45 -2.27 -27.84
C HIS A 143 -18.95 -3.70 -27.80
N LEU A 144 -18.45 -4.16 -28.95
CA LEU A 144 -17.54 -5.28 -29.04
C LEU A 144 -16.14 -4.81 -28.63
N CYS A 145 -15.60 -5.37 -27.56
CA CYS A 145 -14.23 -5.13 -27.14
C CYS A 145 -13.39 -6.38 -27.44
N LEU A 146 -12.33 -6.24 -28.24
CA LEU A 146 -11.45 -7.35 -28.63
C LEU A 146 -10.02 -7.14 -28.12
N TRP A 147 -9.46 -8.18 -27.53
CA TRP A 147 -8.05 -8.26 -27.14
C TRP A 147 -7.38 -9.47 -27.80
N PRO A 148 -6.12 -9.37 -28.23
CA PRO A 148 -5.37 -10.53 -28.69
C PRO A 148 -5.13 -11.50 -27.52
N ALA A 149 -5.62 -12.73 -27.62
CA ALA A 149 -5.52 -13.73 -26.56
C ALA A 149 -4.07 -14.00 -26.14
N ASP A 150 -3.18 -14.09 -27.13
CA ASP A 150 -1.77 -14.44 -26.91
C ASP A 150 -0.86 -13.21 -26.80
N GLN A 151 -1.44 -12.02 -26.67
CA GLN A 151 -0.73 -10.79 -26.27
C GLN A 151 -1.40 -10.18 -25.03
N PRO A 152 -1.27 -10.82 -23.85
CA PRO A 152 -1.90 -10.36 -22.61
C PRO A 152 -1.51 -8.94 -22.17
N TRP A 153 -0.44 -8.39 -22.74
CA TRP A 153 0.03 -7.02 -22.50
C TRP A 153 -0.71 -5.94 -23.28
N VAL A 154 -1.45 -6.32 -24.32
CA VAL A 154 -2.36 -5.38 -24.98
C VAL A 154 -3.53 -5.20 -24.03
N ARG A 155 -3.54 -4.06 -23.32
CA ARG A 155 -4.55 -3.71 -22.30
C ARG A 155 -5.73 -2.97 -22.88
N THR A 156 -5.50 -2.09 -23.84
CA THR A 156 -6.56 -1.36 -24.53
C THR A 156 -7.23 -2.29 -25.54
N PRO A 157 -8.55 -2.54 -25.45
CA PRO A 157 -9.25 -3.30 -26.46
C PRO A 157 -9.31 -2.52 -27.77
N VAL A 158 -9.49 -3.26 -28.86
CA VAL A 158 -10.14 -2.72 -30.04
C VAL A 158 -11.64 -2.69 -29.75
N ALA A 159 -12.14 -1.51 -29.38
CA ALA A 159 -13.54 -1.28 -29.04
C ALA A 159 -14.32 -0.78 -30.27
N LYS A 160 -15.40 -1.48 -30.62
CA LYS A 160 -16.24 -1.14 -31.76
C LYS A 160 -17.72 -1.10 -31.41
N PRO A 161 -18.43 -0.01 -31.76
CA PRO A 161 -19.84 0.12 -31.44
C PRO A 161 -20.63 -0.93 -32.20
N ILE A 162 -21.58 -1.55 -31.51
CA ILE A 162 -22.59 -2.39 -32.11
C ILE A 162 -23.79 -1.50 -32.41
N ALA A 163 -24.21 -1.49 -33.68
CA ALA A 163 -25.43 -0.80 -34.05
C ALA A 163 -26.59 -1.37 -33.23
N ASN A 164 -27.52 -0.52 -32.80
CA ASN A 164 -28.66 -0.96 -32.02
C ASN A 164 -29.53 -1.91 -32.87
N THR A 165 -29.43 -3.21 -32.60
CA THR A 165 -30.16 -4.26 -33.32
C THR A 165 -31.20 -4.89 -32.40
N GLU A 166 -32.46 -4.97 -32.84
CA GLU A 166 -33.52 -5.66 -32.10
C GLU A 166 -33.40 -7.19 -32.16
N SER A 167 -32.45 -7.72 -32.94
CA SER A 167 -32.44 -9.10 -33.43
C SER A 167 -31.51 -10.07 -32.68
N GLY A 168 -30.91 -9.69 -31.56
CA GLY A 168 -29.98 -10.58 -30.84
C GLY A 168 -28.75 -10.99 -31.67
N GLN A 169 -28.43 -10.23 -32.71
CA GLN A 169 -27.33 -10.50 -33.62
C GLN A 169 -26.75 -9.19 -34.16
N ALA A 170 -25.44 -9.14 -34.35
CA ALA A 170 -24.74 -8.00 -34.92
C ALA A 170 -23.54 -8.45 -35.77
N THR A 171 -23.28 -7.69 -36.83
CA THR A 171 -22.06 -7.82 -37.63
C THR A 171 -21.23 -6.57 -37.46
N VAL A 172 -20.02 -6.73 -36.92
CA VAL A 172 -19.08 -5.64 -36.65
C VAL A 172 -17.89 -5.77 -37.58
N THR A 173 -17.47 -4.68 -38.22
CA THR A 173 -16.27 -4.67 -39.07
C THR A 173 -15.17 -3.84 -38.42
N VAL A 174 -13.97 -4.40 -38.37
CA VAL A 174 -12.76 -3.83 -37.78
C VAL A 174 -11.69 -3.72 -38.86
N ALA A 175 -11.16 -2.54 -39.11
CA ALA A 175 -10.12 -2.38 -40.11
C ALA A 175 -8.79 -2.95 -39.60
N PHE A 176 -7.92 -3.44 -40.50
CA PHE A 176 -6.68 -4.10 -40.08
C PHE A 176 -5.68 -3.16 -39.39
N ASP A 177 -5.69 -1.88 -39.74
CA ASP A 177 -4.87 -0.83 -39.12
C ASP A 177 -5.33 -0.47 -37.70
N GLU A 178 -6.53 -0.87 -37.32
CA GLU A 178 -7.06 -0.73 -35.95
C GLU A 178 -6.75 -1.94 -35.08
N LEU A 179 -6.31 -3.06 -35.68
CA LEU A 179 -5.87 -4.24 -34.96
C LEU A 179 -4.41 -4.07 -34.53
N PRO A 180 -4.01 -4.55 -33.35
CA PRO A 180 -2.63 -4.41 -32.88
C PRO A 180 -1.63 -5.11 -33.80
N GLY A 181 -0.50 -4.45 -34.06
CA GLY A 181 0.61 -4.93 -34.90
C GLY A 181 0.57 -4.42 -36.35
N GLU A 182 1.74 -4.30 -36.99
CA GLU A 182 1.91 -3.65 -38.32
C GLU A 182 1.07 -4.27 -39.46
N MET A 183 0.66 -5.53 -39.34
CA MET A 183 -0.12 -6.26 -40.36
C MET A 183 -1.50 -6.72 -39.85
N GLY A 184 -1.90 -6.20 -38.68
CA GLY A 184 -3.04 -6.64 -37.90
C GLY A 184 -2.84 -8.04 -37.32
N TYR A 185 -3.07 -8.20 -36.02
CA TYR A 185 -3.02 -9.50 -35.35
C TYR A 185 -3.95 -10.52 -36.04
N ARG A 186 -3.48 -11.76 -36.21
CA ARG A 186 -4.21 -12.83 -36.92
C ARG A 186 -4.40 -14.09 -36.09
N GLY A 187 -4.21 -13.98 -34.78
CA GLY A 187 -4.32 -15.09 -33.85
C GLY A 187 -5.73 -15.23 -33.24
N THR A 188 -5.80 -15.84 -32.06
CA THR A 188 -7.05 -15.92 -31.28
C THR A 188 -7.31 -14.61 -30.55
N TYR A 189 -8.56 -14.15 -30.54
CA TYR A 189 -9.04 -13.01 -29.77
C TYR A 189 -9.84 -13.46 -28.55
N VAL A 190 -9.73 -12.68 -27.49
CA VAL A 190 -10.65 -12.68 -26.36
C VAL A 190 -11.58 -11.48 -26.54
N GLY A 191 -12.87 -11.72 -26.52
CA GLY A 191 -13.89 -10.71 -26.72
C GLY A 191 -14.82 -10.56 -25.52
N GLN A 192 -15.33 -9.35 -25.34
CA GLN A 192 -16.41 -9.05 -24.42
C GLN A 192 -17.38 -8.08 -25.10
N LEU A 193 -18.67 -8.31 -24.87
CA LEU A 193 -19.70 -7.30 -25.10
C LEU A 193 -19.82 -6.46 -23.83
N ALA A 194 -19.54 -5.16 -23.96
CA ALA A 194 -19.51 -4.24 -22.83
C ALA A 194 -20.27 -2.95 -23.16
N VAL A 195 -20.96 -2.40 -22.16
CA VAL A 195 -21.48 -1.03 -22.24
C VAL A 195 -20.33 -0.10 -21.90
N ILE A 196 -19.87 0.69 -22.89
CA ILE A 196 -18.84 1.70 -22.64
C ILE A 196 -19.53 2.96 -22.16
N ASP A 197 -19.12 3.43 -20.99
CA ASP A 197 -19.57 4.70 -20.43
C ASP A 197 -19.03 5.86 -21.31
N PRO A 198 -19.88 6.64 -22.00
CA PRO A 198 -19.46 7.75 -22.84
C PRO A 198 -18.85 8.90 -22.04
N TRP A 199 -19.03 8.90 -20.72
CA TRP A 199 -18.50 9.92 -19.83
C TRP A 199 -17.16 9.56 -19.20
N LEU A 200 -16.73 8.31 -19.29
CA LEU A 200 -15.43 7.86 -18.83
C LEU A 200 -14.56 7.49 -20.03
N ALA A 201 -13.34 8.04 -20.08
CA ALA A 201 -12.37 7.67 -21.10
C ALA A 201 -11.74 6.28 -20.89
N THR A 202 -12.20 5.52 -19.90
CA THR A 202 -11.61 4.24 -19.50
C THR A 202 -12.35 3.09 -20.16
N HIS A 203 -11.63 2.31 -20.97
CA HIS A 203 -12.10 1.05 -21.52
C HIS A 203 -12.34 0.00 -20.41
N PRO A 204 -13.19 -1.02 -20.67
CA PRO A 204 -13.34 -2.14 -19.76
C PRO A 204 -12.01 -2.83 -19.50
N GLU A 205 -11.86 -3.41 -18.30
CA GLU A 205 -10.72 -4.25 -17.99
C GLU A 205 -10.74 -5.51 -18.86
N ARG A 206 -9.55 -5.97 -19.24
CA ARG A 206 -9.40 -7.17 -20.04
C ARG A 206 -9.92 -8.40 -19.25
N PRO A 207 -10.86 -9.20 -19.81
CA PRO A 207 -11.32 -10.42 -19.15
C PRO A 207 -10.22 -11.48 -19.11
N THR A 208 -10.29 -12.38 -18.13
CA THR A 208 -9.48 -13.61 -18.15
C THR A 208 -9.98 -14.53 -19.24
N LEU A 209 -9.17 -15.50 -19.69
CA LEU A 209 -9.60 -16.48 -20.68
C LEU A 209 -10.82 -17.30 -20.21
N GLU A 210 -10.92 -17.54 -18.91
CA GLU A 210 -12.00 -18.29 -18.26
C GLU A 210 -13.27 -17.44 -18.09
N SER A 211 -13.12 -16.13 -17.84
CA SER A 211 -14.25 -15.20 -17.71
C SER A 211 -14.64 -14.55 -19.03
N ALA A 212 -13.98 -14.91 -20.13
CA ALA A 212 -14.21 -14.34 -21.43
C ALA A 212 -15.57 -14.77 -21.96
N VAL A 213 -16.39 -13.80 -22.36
CA VAL A 213 -17.69 -14.07 -23.00
C VAL A 213 -17.48 -14.64 -24.41
N LEU A 214 -16.40 -14.26 -25.10
CA LEU A 214 -16.10 -14.70 -26.45
C LEU A 214 -14.63 -15.12 -26.58
N GLN A 215 -14.41 -16.29 -27.17
CA GLN A 215 -13.10 -16.68 -27.71
C GLN A 215 -13.24 -16.87 -29.21
N ILE A 216 -12.50 -16.10 -30.00
CA ILE A 216 -12.71 -15.99 -31.44
C ILE A 216 -11.40 -16.32 -32.15
N GLU A 217 -11.34 -17.48 -32.82
CA GLU A 217 -10.15 -17.93 -33.55
C GLU A 217 -10.21 -17.44 -35.01
N ASP A 218 -9.21 -16.67 -35.44
CA ASP A 218 -9.06 -16.32 -36.85
C ASP A 218 -8.69 -17.57 -37.66
N SER A 219 -9.38 -17.80 -38.77
CA SER A 219 -9.07 -18.90 -39.71
C SER A 219 -7.60 -18.97 -40.14
N ALA A 220 -6.89 -17.83 -40.14
CA ALA A 220 -5.47 -17.75 -40.48
C ALA A 220 -4.52 -17.95 -39.28
N ALA A 221 -5.03 -18.18 -38.07
CA ALA A 221 -4.24 -18.24 -36.84
C ALA A 221 -3.13 -19.29 -36.90
N SER A 222 -3.43 -20.50 -37.36
CA SER A 222 -2.44 -21.58 -37.48
C SER A 222 -1.26 -21.19 -38.37
N GLN A 223 -1.53 -20.53 -39.51
CA GLN A 223 -0.49 -20.07 -40.42
C GLN A 223 0.31 -18.90 -39.81
N TYR A 224 -0.37 -17.98 -39.12
CA TYR A 224 0.25 -16.86 -38.44
C TYR A 224 1.28 -17.30 -37.40
N TYR A 225 0.94 -18.23 -36.50
CA TYR A 225 1.91 -18.73 -35.51
C TYR A 225 3.04 -19.53 -36.16
N LEU A 226 2.78 -20.24 -37.27
CA LEU A 226 3.83 -20.91 -38.03
C LEU A 226 4.82 -19.92 -38.65
N GLU A 227 4.32 -18.83 -39.23
CA GLU A 227 5.16 -17.75 -39.78
C GLU A 227 6.02 -17.10 -38.68
N ILE A 228 5.45 -16.84 -37.50
CA ILE A 228 6.22 -16.32 -36.35
C ILE A 228 7.28 -17.35 -35.92
N ALA A 229 6.92 -18.62 -35.78
CA ALA A 229 7.86 -19.68 -35.39
C ALA A 229 9.02 -19.83 -36.39
N ASN A 230 8.75 -19.68 -37.69
CA ASN A 230 9.78 -19.71 -38.73
C ASN A 230 10.73 -18.50 -38.62
N LYS A 231 10.19 -17.28 -38.47
CA LYS A 231 11.01 -16.07 -38.26
C LYS A 231 11.89 -16.19 -37.02
N VAL A 232 11.34 -16.78 -35.96
CA VAL A 232 12.08 -17.05 -34.73
C VAL A 232 13.23 -18.02 -34.98
N THR A 233 12.99 -19.09 -35.74
CA THR A 233 14.03 -20.07 -36.10
C THR A 233 15.13 -19.46 -36.99
N GLU A 234 14.78 -18.52 -37.86
CA GLU A 234 15.72 -17.80 -38.75
C GLU A 234 16.54 -16.69 -38.05
N ASN A 235 16.43 -16.54 -36.72
CA ASN A 235 17.15 -15.54 -35.93
C ASN A 235 16.81 -14.07 -36.30
N ARG A 236 15.65 -13.82 -36.93
CA ARG A 236 15.13 -12.48 -37.29
C ARG A 236 14.22 -11.90 -36.19
N GLN A 237 14.47 -12.27 -34.94
CA GLN A 237 13.51 -12.23 -33.83
C GLN A 237 13.19 -10.82 -33.32
N SER A 238 11.92 -10.60 -32.97
CA SER A 238 11.53 -9.65 -31.93
C SER A 238 11.13 -10.38 -30.63
N VAL A 239 11.40 -9.78 -29.47
CA VAL A 239 10.99 -10.32 -28.15
C VAL A 239 9.47 -10.49 -28.06
N VAL A 240 8.72 -9.59 -28.68
CA VAL A 240 7.25 -9.62 -28.71
C VAL A 240 6.72 -10.87 -29.41
N GLU A 241 7.35 -11.28 -30.51
CA GLU A 241 7.00 -12.51 -31.24
C GLU A 241 7.25 -13.76 -30.36
N LEU A 242 8.36 -13.81 -29.65
CA LEU A 242 8.66 -14.90 -28.72
C LEU A 242 7.65 -14.98 -27.56
N LEU A 243 7.29 -13.84 -26.96
CA LEU A 243 6.27 -13.79 -25.91
C LEU A 243 4.89 -14.20 -26.45
N THR A 244 4.58 -13.85 -27.70
CA THR A 244 3.32 -14.24 -28.36
C THR A 244 3.25 -15.75 -28.55
N LEU A 245 4.35 -16.37 -29.04
CA LEU A 245 4.44 -17.83 -29.15
C LEU A 245 4.37 -18.52 -27.79
N LEU A 246 5.03 -17.96 -26.77
CA LEU A 246 5.02 -18.51 -25.42
C LEU A 246 3.60 -18.56 -24.84
N ALA A 247 2.84 -17.46 -24.97
CA ALA A 247 1.44 -17.40 -24.55
C ALA A 247 0.58 -18.41 -25.33
N PHE A 248 0.75 -18.47 -26.65
CA PHE A 248 0.03 -19.41 -27.53
C PHE A 248 0.29 -20.88 -27.16
N TYR A 249 1.54 -21.30 -27.03
CA TYR A 249 1.88 -22.69 -26.68
C TYR A 249 1.45 -23.06 -25.26
N GLY A 250 1.46 -22.10 -24.33
CA GLY A 250 0.91 -22.30 -22.99
C GLY A 250 -0.58 -22.62 -23.04
N ARG A 251 -1.35 -21.79 -23.78
CA ARG A 251 -2.80 -21.97 -23.95
C ARG A 251 -3.18 -23.26 -24.69
N LYS A 252 -2.39 -23.69 -25.69
CA LYS A 252 -2.61 -24.96 -26.40
C LYS A 252 -1.99 -26.17 -25.68
N GLU A 253 -1.43 -25.98 -24.47
CA GLU A 253 -0.77 -27.00 -23.65
C GLU A 253 0.40 -27.74 -24.35
N ASP A 254 1.02 -27.12 -25.37
CA ASP A 254 2.19 -27.67 -26.07
C ASP A 254 3.46 -27.39 -25.27
N LYS A 255 3.66 -28.19 -24.21
CA LYS A 255 4.78 -28.00 -23.26
C LYS A 255 6.15 -28.06 -23.93
N ALA A 256 6.33 -28.87 -24.98
CA ALA A 256 7.60 -29.01 -25.67
C ALA A 256 7.99 -27.70 -26.36
N LYS A 257 7.11 -27.16 -27.20
CA LYS A 257 7.36 -25.89 -27.89
C LYS A 257 7.37 -24.69 -26.94
N TRP A 258 6.58 -24.76 -25.87
CA TRP A 258 6.64 -23.77 -24.79
C TRP A 258 8.04 -23.73 -24.15
N HIS A 259 8.61 -24.89 -23.80
CA HIS A 259 9.95 -24.98 -23.23
C HIS A 259 11.04 -24.49 -24.19
N ASP A 260 10.96 -24.85 -25.48
CA ASP A 260 11.89 -24.38 -26.50
C ASP A 260 11.84 -22.84 -26.64
N THR A 261 10.63 -22.29 -26.72
CA THR A 261 10.40 -20.83 -26.81
C THR A 261 10.91 -20.11 -25.57
N ASN A 262 10.66 -20.67 -24.38
CA ASN A 262 11.17 -20.16 -23.10
C ASN A 262 12.71 -20.15 -23.08
N GLY A 263 13.36 -21.17 -23.63
CA GLY A 263 14.82 -21.24 -23.78
C GLY A 263 15.38 -20.15 -24.70
N LEU A 264 14.66 -19.78 -25.76
CA LEU A 264 15.02 -18.68 -26.65
C LEU A 264 14.87 -17.31 -25.96
N LEU A 265 13.83 -17.11 -25.15
CA LEU A 265 13.66 -15.90 -24.35
C LEU A 265 14.80 -15.68 -23.35
N TYR A 266 15.31 -16.75 -22.70
CA TYR A 266 16.51 -16.64 -21.86
C TYR A 266 17.72 -16.12 -22.63
N LYS A 267 17.95 -16.59 -23.86
CA LYS A 267 19.05 -16.10 -24.69
C LYS A 267 18.86 -14.63 -25.06
N ALA A 268 17.63 -14.23 -25.41
CA ALA A 268 17.32 -12.83 -25.71
C ALA A 268 17.52 -11.90 -24.48
N ALA A 269 17.19 -12.41 -23.28
CA ALA A 269 17.37 -11.71 -22.02
C ALA A 269 18.85 -11.53 -21.65
N ASP A 270 19.66 -12.57 -21.87
CA ASP A 270 21.10 -12.48 -21.63
C ASP A 270 21.76 -11.39 -22.50
N CYS A 271 21.21 -11.11 -23.69
CA CYS A 271 21.64 -10.02 -24.57
C CYS A 271 21.10 -8.62 -24.19
N GLY A 272 20.28 -8.48 -23.15
CA GLY A 272 19.80 -7.17 -22.65
C GLY A 272 18.66 -6.53 -23.45
N ASN A 273 18.00 -7.28 -24.35
CA ASN A 273 16.97 -6.74 -25.25
C ASN A 273 15.54 -6.75 -24.68
N LEU A 274 15.39 -6.80 -23.36
CA LEU A 274 14.10 -7.03 -22.68
C LEU A 274 13.78 -5.89 -21.72
N SER A 275 12.65 -5.20 -21.96
CA SER A 275 12.10 -4.25 -20.99
C SER A 275 11.44 -4.97 -19.83
N VAL A 276 11.24 -4.26 -18.71
CA VAL A 276 10.65 -4.84 -17.50
C VAL A 276 9.19 -5.24 -17.68
N ALA A 277 8.42 -4.48 -18.47
CA ALA A 277 7.07 -4.89 -18.87
C ALA A 277 7.09 -6.27 -19.54
N HIS A 278 8.00 -6.50 -20.49
CA HIS A 278 8.17 -7.81 -21.14
C HIS A 278 8.60 -8.91 -20.16
N LEU A 279 9.47 -8.61 -19.20
CA LEU A 279 9.87 -9.56 -18.17
C LEU A 279 8.72 -9.96 -17.23
N LEU A 280 7.88 -9.01 -16.82
CA LEU A 280 6.70 -9.28 -15.99
C LEU A 280 5.70 -10.18 -16.73
N LEU A 281 5.49 -9.93 -18.02
CA LEU A 281 4.61 -10.75 -18.86
C LEU A 281 5.15 -12.17 -19.03
N TRP A 282 6.46 -12.28 -19.25
CA TRP A 282 7.12 -13.57 -19.27
C TRP A 282 6.97 -14.30 -17.93
N LEU A 283 7.12 -13.58 -16.82
CA LEU A 283 7.04 -14.14 -15.47
C LEU A 283 5.67 -14.74 -15.18
N GLU A 284 4.58 -14.06 -15.53
CA GLU A 284 3.23 -14.61 -15.37
C GLU A 284 3.01 -15.85 -16.24
N SER A 285 3.56 -15.90 -17.46
CA SER A 285 3.52 -17.11 -18.31
C SER A 285 4.25 -18.30 -17.68
N VAL A 286 5.45 -18.06 -17.13
CA VAL A 286 6.26 -19.09 -16.44
C VAL A 286 5.63 -19.51 -15.13
N ARG A 287 4.92 -18.62 -14.43
CA ARG A 287 4.17 -18.95 -13.23
C ARG A 287 3.03 -19.93 -13.54
N ALA A 288 2.29 -19.67 -14.62
CA ALA A 288 1.14 -20.49 -15.01
C ALA A 288 1.54 -21.83 -15.63
N ASN A 289 2.59 -21.86 -16.46
CA ASN A 289 2.91 -23.01 -17.31
C ASN A 289 4.29 -23.64 -17.04
N GLY A 290 5.16 -22.95 -16.31
CA GLY A 290 6.56 -23.33 -16.09
C GLY A 290 6.81 -24.11 -14.81
N SER A 291 8.08 -24.42 -14.56
CA SER A 291 8.52 -25.02 -13.31
C SER A 291 8.78 -23.97 -12.24
N ALA A 292 8.67 -24.34 -10.96
CA ALA A 292 9.04 -23.47 -9.84
C ALA A 292 10.49 -22.95 -9.95
N ALA A 293 11.40 -23.75 -10.53
CA ALA A 293 12.78 -23.34 -10.76
C ALA A 293 12.90 -22.26 -11.85
N ALA A 294 12.15 -22.39 -12.95
CA ALA A 294 12.11 -21.39 -14.01
C ALA A 294 11.48 -20.09 -13.52
N TYR A 295 10.37 -20.17 -12.78
CA TYR A 295 9.71 -19.02 -12.16
C TYR A 295 10.69 -18.30 -11.23
N LYS A 296 11.34 -19.03 -10.32
CA LYS A 296 12.35 -18.48 -9.41
C LYS A 296 13.48 -17.78 -10.17
N ARG A 297 14.04 -18.39 -11.21
CA ARG A 297 15.13 -17.80 -12.00
C ARG A 297 14.70 -16.47 -12.63
N LEU A 298 13.51 -16.44 -13.22
CA LEU A 298 12.98 -15.26 -13.89
C LEU A 298 12.61 -14.15 -12.92
N THR A 299 12.09 -14.49 -11.73
CA THR A 299 11.87 -13.52 -10.65
C THR A 299 13.16 -12.78 -10.31
N TRP A 300 14.26 -13.50 -10.09
CA TRP A 300 15.56 -12.87 -9.80
C TRP A 300 16.06 -12.00 -10.96
N MET A 301 15.77 -12.40 -12.19
CA MET A 301 16.20 -11.65 -13.36
C MET A 301 15.51 -10.29 -13.48
N ILE A 302 14.24 -10.14 -13.10
CA ILE A 302 13.57 -8.82 -13.07
C ILE A 302 14.28 -7.84 -12.13
N PHE A 303 14.81 -8.37 -11.03
CA PHE A 303 15.52 -7.60 -10.03
C PHE A 303 17.03 -7.54 -10.27
N ASP A 304 17.51 -7.85 -11.48
CA ASP A 304 18.92 -7.73 -11.85
C ASP A 304 19.25 -6.28 -12.20
N ALA A 305 20.43 -5.77 -11.81
CA ALA A 305 20.80 -4.35 -11.95
C ALA A 305 20.59 -3.81 -13.37
N LYS A 306 20.88 -4.64 -14.39
CA LYS A 306 20.75 -4.26 -15.81
C LYS A 306 19.32 -3.96 -16.25
N TYR A 307 18.31 -4.51 -15.57
CA TYR A 307 16.91 -4.22 -15.88
C TYR A 307 16.32 -3.18 -14.95
N LEU A 308 16.76 -3.17 -13.69
CA LEU A 308 16.36 -2.16 -12.72
C LEU A 308 16.88 -0.77 -13.08
N ALA A 309 18.11 -0.66 -13.59
CA ALA A 309 18.72 0.63 -13.97
C ALA A 309 17.90 1.42 -15.01
N ASP A 310 17.12 0.73 -15.83
CA ASP A 310 16.29 1.33 -16.87
C ASP A 310 14.84 1.59 -16.41
N ILE A 311 14.47 1.19 -15.18
CA ILE A 311 13.14 1.45 -14.61
C ILE A 311 13.13 2.82 -13.95
N SER A 312 12.41 3.76 -14.54
CA SER A 312 11.84 4.86 -13.78
C SER A 312 10.55 4.37 -13.12
N PHE A 313 10.59 4.07 -11.82
CA PHE A 313 9.42 3.57 -11.09
C PHE A 313 8.25 4.57 -11.10
N ASP A 314 8.54 5.86 -11.22
CA ASP A 314 7.53 6.91 -11.38
C ASP A 314 6.80 6.83 -12.73
N GLN A 315 7.42 6.23 -13.74
CA GLN A 315 6.86 6.03 -15.08
C GLN A 315 6.13 4.69 -15.23
N LEU A 316 6.30 3.76 -14.29
CA LEU A 316 5.51 2.53 -14.27
C LEU A 316 4.07 2.84 -13.87
N ASP A 317 3.12 2.21 -14.54
CA ASP A 317 1.73 2.33 -14.15
C ASP A 317 1.45 1.59 -12.82
N PRO A 318 0.36 1.92 -12.10
CA PRO A 318 0.06 1.30 -10.81
C PRO A 318 -0.03 -0.23 -10.83
N SER A 319 -0.46 -0.83 -11.94
CA SER A 319 -0.59 -2.28 -12.06
C SER A 319 0.75 -2.98 -12.29
N GLU A 320 1.68 -2.35 -13.00
CA GLU A 320 3.06 -2.82 -13.13
C GLU A 320 3.79 -2.76 -11.79
N ARG A 321 3.59 -1.67 -11.02
CA ARG A 321 4.13 -1.56 -9.66
C ARG A 321 3.58 -2.68 -8.77
N ALA A 322 2.26 -2.89 -8.78
CA ALA A 322 1.63 -3.97 -8.02
C ALA A 322 2.13 -5.37 -8.45
N ALA A 323 2.39 -5.58 -9.75
CA ALA A 323 2.95 -6.83 -10.25
C ALA A 323 4.40 -7.05 -9.76
N ILE A 324 5.24 -6.01 -9.77
CA ILE A 324 6.61 -6.09 -9.22
C ILE A 324 6.57 -6.43 -7.74
N VAL A 325 5.70 -5.78 -6.95
CA VAL A 325 5.49 -6.09 -5.52
C VAL A 325 5.07 -7.55 -5.34
N LYS A 326 4.04 -7.99 -6.07
CA LYS A 326 3.49 -9.35 -6.02
C LYS A 326 4.53 -10.43 -6.31
N HIS A 327 5.46 -10.14 -7.21
CA HIS A 327 6.50 -11.07 -7.63
C HIS A 327 7.81 -10.94 -6.87
N PHE A 328 7.87 -10.06 -5.86
CA PHE A 328 9.05 -9.89 -5.04
C PHE A 328 9.46 -11.22 -4.39
N PRO A 329 10.74 -11.63 -4.46
CA PRO A 329 11.20 -12.92 -3.94
C PRO A 329 11.29 -12.91 -2.41
N GLY A 330 10.14 -12.90 -1.73
CA GLY A 330 9.99 -12.68 -0.30
C GLY A 330 10.29 -13.86 0.64
N ASN A 331 11.28 -14.73 0.37
CA ASN A 331 11.55 -15.89 1.24
C ASN A 331 12.95 -16.53 1.13
N LYS A 332 13.90 -15.95 0.36
CA LYS A 332 15.23 -16.56 0.18
C LYS A 332 16.30 -15.48 0.01
N PRO A 333 17.49 -15.66 0.62
CA PRO A 333 18.55 -14.67 0.54
C PRO A 333 18.84 -14.28 -0.91
N SER A 334 18.65 -13.00 -1.20
CA SER A 334 19.12 -12.39 -2.44
C SER A 334 20.64 -12.49 -2.49
N PRO A 335 21.22 -13.01 -3.58
CA PRO A 335 22.66 -12.92 -3.79
C PRO A 335 23.14 -11.49 -4.10
N HIS A 336 22.23 -10.51 -4.26
CA HIS A 336 22.55 -9.15 -4.72
C HIS A 336 22.01 -8.07 -3.76
N LYS A 337 22.79 -7.78 -2.71
CA LYS A 337 22.59 -6.70 -1.71
C LYS A 337 22.24 -5.35 -2.34
N GLU A 338 22.96 -5.00 -3.40
CA GLU A 338 22.90 -3.68 -4.05
C GLU A 338 21.53 -3.40 -4.66
N HIS A 339 20.79 -4.44 -5.08
CA HIS A 339 19.48 -4.28 -5.72
C HIS A 339 18.38 -3.94 -4.70
N LEU A 340 18.44 -4.53 -3.50
CA LEU A 340 17.48 -4.24 -2.43
C LEU A 340 17.64 -2.80 -1.92
N ILE A 341 18.88 -2.35 -1.77
CA ILE A 341 19.19 -0.96 -1.36
C ILE A 341 18.74 0.03 -2.44
N TRP A 342 18.99 -0.27 -3.72
CA TRP A 342 18.52 0.56 -4.82
C TRP A 342 16.98 0.68 -4.85
N LEU A 343 16.24 -0.40 -4.57
CA LEU A 343 14.76 -0.36 -4.49
C LEU A 343 14.25 0.48 -3.31
N LEU A 344 14.98 0.55 -2.20
CA LEU A 344 14.59 1.36 -1.03
C LEU A 344 14.64 2.86 -1.33
N ASP A 345 15.56 3.29 -2.19
CA ASP A 345 15.74 4.70 -2.59
C ASP A 345 14.53 5.23 -3.40
N HIS A 346 13.84 4.35 -4.16
CA HIS A 346 12.79 4.73 -5.11
C HIS A 346 11.37 4.93 -4.50
N ASN A 347 11.24 5.07 -3.17
CA ASN A 347 10.04 5.52 -2.45
C ASN A 347 8.68 4.86 -2.75
N ILE A 348 8.66 3.57 -3.09
CA ILE A 348 7.40 2.80 -3.16
C ILE A 348 7.15 2.12 -1.81
N GLY A 349 6.17 2.61 -1.05
CA GLY A 349 5.92 2.17 0.33
C GLY A 349 5.76 0.64 0.51
N GLU A 350 5.05 -0.02 -0.41
CA GLU A 350 4.83 -1.48 -0.35
C GLU A 350 6.10 -2.29 -0.68
N LEU A 351 6.90 -1.84 -1.66
CA LEU A 351 8.19 -2.45 -1.99
C LEU A 351 9.21 -2.22 -0.88
N ARG A 352 9.19 -1.05 -0.23
CA ARG A 352 10.09 -0.77 0.89
C ARG A 352 9.89 -1.76 2.03
N GLN A 353 8.65 -1.98 2.45
CA GLN A 353 8.37 -2.95 3.51
C GLN A 353 8.82 -4.35 3.12
N ALA A 354 8.54 -4.79 1.89
CA ALA A 354 8.97 -6.11 1.40
C ALA A 354 10.51 -6.24 1.35
N CYS A 355 11.23 -5.21 0.89
CA CYS A 355 12.69 -5.18 0.85
C CYS A 355 13.30 -5.25 2.26
N LEU A 356 12.77 -4.51 3.23
CA LEU A 356 13.25 -4.54 4.61
C LEU A 356 12.99 -5.90 5.28
N VAL A 357 11.82 -6.50 5.04
CA VAL A 357 11.50 -7.85 5.51
C VAL A 357 12.48 -8.87 4.93
N GLU A 358 12.82 -8.79 3.64
CA GLU A 358 13.80 -9.70 3.04
C GLU A 358 15.23 -9.49 3.57
N LEU A 359 15.68 -8.24 3.75
CA LEU A 359 16.97 -7.98 4.38
C LEU A 359 17.06 -8.62 5.77
N CYS A 360 15.96 -8.58 6.55
CA CYS A 360 15.87 -9.26 7.84
C CYS A 360 15.91 -10.80 7.72
N GLN A 361 15.38 -11.39 6.64
CA GLN A 361 15.33 -12.84 6.45
C GLN A 361 16.63 -13.43 5.86
N ALA A 362 17.33 -12.68 5.01
CA ALA A 362 18.42 -13.14 4.16
C ALA A 362 19.76 -13.38 4.89
N GLY A 363 20.02 -12.70 6.00
CA GLY A 363 21.26 -12.89 6.76
C GLY A 363 21.07 -12.48 8.21
N ASN A 364 21.22 -13.41 9.14
CA ASN A 364 20.97 -13.12 10.56
C ASN A 364 21.77 -11.89 11.02
N GLU A 365 23.10 -11.89 11.02
CA GLU A 365 23.85 -10.69 11.44
C GLU A 365 24.11 -9.71 10.29
N ARG A 366 24.38 -10.23 9.09
CA ARG A 366 24.68 -9.38 7.92
C ARG A 366 23.46 -8.57 7.46
N GLY A 367 22.27 -9.16 7.46
CA GLY A 367 21.04 -8.47 7.12
C GLY A 367 20.64 -7.44 8.18
N PHE A 368 20.93 -7.71 9.46
CA PHE A 368 20.77 -6.73 10.53
C PHE A 368 21.75 -5.54 10.39
N GLU A 369 23.00 -5.80 9.98
CA GLU A 369 23.96 -4.72 9.65
C GLU A 369 23.44 -3.85 8.51
N GLU A 370 22.89 -4.48 7.47
CA GLU A 370 22.37 -3.77 6.30
C GLU A 370 21.12 -2.94 6.64
N LEU A 371 20.24 -3.43 7.52
CA LEU A 371 19.13 -2.64 8.05
C LEU A 371 19.61 -1.42 8.85
N LEU A 372 20.68 -1.58 9.63
CA LEU A 372 21.29 -0.50 10.39
C LEU A 372 21.94 0.55 9.47
N GLU A 373 22.61 0.13 8.38
CA GLU A 373 23.14 1.02 7.33
C GLU A 373 22.01 1.81 6.66
N VAL A 374 20.93 1.13 6.25
CA VAL A 374 19.75 1.76 5.61
C VAL A 374 19.11 2.81 6.53
N PHE A 375 19.02 2.52 7.83
CA PHE A 375 18.53 3.48 8.83
C PHE A 375 19.47 4.68 8.98
N ALA A 376 20.78 4.43 9.11
CA ALA A 376 21.77 5.49 9.33
C ALA A 376 21.83 6.49 8.16
N VAL A 377 21.57 6.04 6.93
CA VAL A 377 21.53 6.89 5.72
C VAL A 377 20.14 7.53 5.51
N GLY A 378 19.15 7.20 6.35
CA GLY A 378 17.81 7.81 6.30
C GLY A 378 16.89 7.26 5.20
N LEU A 379 17.22 6.10 4.61
CA LEU A 379 16.43 5.48 3.54
C LEU A 379 15.15 4.80 4.05
N ALA A 380 15.08 4.49 5.35
CA ALA A 380 13.90 3.97 6.01
C ALA A 380 13.75 4.57 7.41
N SER A 381 12.51 4.78 7.85
CA SER A 381 12.24 5.20 9.23
C SER A 381 12.41 4.04 10.21
N ASP A 382 12.69 4.40 11.45
CA ASP A 382 12.74 3.50 12.60
C ASP A 382 11.47 2.66 12.75
N GLN A 383 10.28 3.28 12.60
CA GLN A 383 8.99 2.58 12.68
C GLN A 383 8.82 1.54 11.57
N LEU A 384 9.31 1.83 10.36
CA LEU A 384 9.20 0.93 9.21
C LEU A 384 10.12 -0.29 9.40
N ILE A 385 11.35 -0.06 9.84
CA ILE A 385 12.30 -1.13 10.17
C ILE A 385 11.78 -1.99 11.31
N ALA A 386 11.27 -1.36 12.39
CA ALA A 386 10.73 -2.08 13.54
C ALA A 386 9.55 -3.00 13.16
N ARG A 387 8.67 -2.55 12.25
CA ARG A 387 7.60 -3.40 11.68
C ARG A 387 8.13 -4.53 10.82
N ALA A 388 9.20 -4.31 10.05
CA ALA A 388 9.78 -5.31 9.16
C ALA A 388 10.44 -6.48 9.91
N VAL A 389 11.01 -6.22 11.09
CA VAL A 389 11.70 -7.22 11.93
C VAL A 389 10.78 -7.92 12.93
N ALA A 390 9.46 -7.72 12.85
CA ALA A 390 8.49 -8.21 13.83
C ALA A 390 8.59 -9.72 14.14
N SER A 391 8.92 -10.55 13.14
CA SER A 391 9.07 -12.00 13.33
C SER A 391 10.42 -12.45 13.91
N ARG A 392 11.40 -11.53 14.06
CA ARG A 392 12.77 -11.81 14.52
C ARG A 392 13.31 -10.77 15.52
N GLN A 393 12.41 -10.05 16.19
CA GLN A 393 12.75 -8.93 17.07
C GLN A 393 13.81 -9.26 18.12
N ILE A 394 13.75 -10.44 18.76
CA ILE A 394 14.73 -10.84 19.79
C ILE A 394 16.16 -10.93 19.21
N GLY A 395 16.31 -11.55 18.03
CA GLY A 395 17.61 -11.67 17.39
C GLY A 395 18.15 -10.32 16.93
N PHE A 396 17.28 -9.46 16.42
CA PHE A 396 17.66 -8.11 15.98
C PHE A 396 18.00 -7.18 17.16
N ALA A 397 17.20 -7.18 18.22
CA ALA A 397 17.47 -6.42 19.44
C ALA A 397 18.81 -6.82 20.06
N THR A 398 19.09 -8.13 20.14
CA THR A 398 20.38 -8.66 20.61
C THR A 398 21.54 -8.14 19.76
N PHE A 399 21.38 -8.13 18.43
CA PHE A 399 22.37 -7.56 17.52
C PHE A 399 22.58 -6.05 17.73
N LEU A 400 21.51 -5.27 17.87
CA LEU A 400 21.58 -3.83 18.07
C LEU A 400 22.32 -3.49 19.38
N LEU A 401 22.03 -4.24 20.45
CA LEU A 401 22.71 -4.13 21.75
C LEU A 401 24.22 -4.35 21.62
N ASN A 402 24.64 -5.34 20.83
CA ASN A 402 26.05 -5.62 20.60
C ASN A 402 26.77 -4.57 19.74
N ARG A 403 26.05 -3.77 18.95
CA ARG A 403 26.65 -2.76 18.05
C ARG A 403 27.00 -1.46 18.73
N ARG A 404 26.29 -1.07 19.80
CA ARG A 404 26.56 0.13 20.62
C ARG A 404 26.74 1.43 19.82
N THR A 405 26.07 1.57 18.68
CA THR A 405 26.06 2.81 17.88
C THR A 405 24.81 3.63 18.14
N GLN A 406 24.86 4.95 17.92
CA GLN A 406 23.70 5.83 18.07
C GLN A 406 22.50 5.38 17.19
N PRO A 407 22.67 4.99 15.92
CA PRO A 407 21.55 4.49 15.12
C PRO A 407 20.96 3.19 15.67
N ALA A 408 21.78 2.32 16.28
CA ALA A 408 21.32 1.08 16.87
C ALA A 408 20.47 1.33 18.12
N ALA A 409 20.87 2.29 18.96
CA ALA A 409 20.10 2.70 20.14
C ALA A 409 18.75 3.33 19.78
N MET A 410 18.69 4.14 18.72
CA MET A 410 17.43 4.70 18.22
C MET A 410 16.46 3.61 17.75
N LEU A 411 16.92 2.64 16.96
CA LEU A 411 16.08 1.52 16.51
C LEU A 411 15.63 0.63 17.67
N LEU A 412 16.52 0.39 18.63
CA LEU A 412 16.21 -0.38 19.83
C LEU A 412 15.10 0.27 20.65
N ARG A 413 15.12 1.59 20.80
CA ARG A 413 14.05 2.36 21.46
C ARG A 413 12.70 2.15 20.78
N THR A 414 12.65 2.26 19.45
CA THR A 414 11.40 2.11 18.69
C THR A 414 10.86 0.68 18.75
N LEU A 415 11.72 -0.34 18.84
CA LEU A 415 11.30 -1.73 19.05
C LEU A 415 10.65 -1.95 20.43
N VAL A 416 11.20 -1.32 21.49
CA VAL A 416 10.64 -1.37 22.85
C VAL A 416 9.29 -0.67 22.95
N ASP A 417 9.14 0.46 22.23
CA ASP A 417 7.89 1.21 22.24
C ASP A 417 6.74 0.48 21.51
N LEU A 418 7.07 -0.46 20.60
CA LEU A 418 6.09 -1.16 19.76
C LEU A 418 5.57 -2.47 20.35
N GLU A 419 6.37 -3.19 21.14
CA GLU A 419 5.95 -4.42 21.82
C GLU A 419 6.63 -4.52 23.18
N GLU A 420 5.97 -5.17 24.15
CA GLU A 420 6.43 -5.45 25.51
C GLU A 420 7.66 -6.42 25.54
N LEU A 421 8.67 -6.17 24.72
CA LEU A 421 9.98 -6.81 24.80
C LEU A 421 10.54 -6.49 26.19
N SER A 422 10.74 -7.54 26.96
CA SER A 422 11.00 -7.49 28.40
C SER A 422 12.09 -6.47 28.79
N PRO A 423 11.90 -5.67 29.85
CA PRO A 423 12.66 -4.44 30.12
C PRO A 423 14.01 -4.71 30.82
N PHE A 424 14.86 -5.56 30.24
CA PHE A 424 16.10 -5.98 30.90
C PHE A 424 17.34 -5.15 30.53
N TRP A 425 17.26 -4.08 29.75
CA TRP A 425 18.42 -3.25 29.38
C TRP A 425 18.22 -1.76 29.69
N LEU A 426 19.31 -1.05 29.91
CA LEU A 426 19.34 0.38 30.20
C LEU A 426 19.79 1.15 28.95
N GLN A 427 19.16 2.29 28.63
CA GLN A 427 19.57 3.15 27.52
C GLN A 427 19.44 4.63 27.89
N GLU A 428 20.18 5.48 27.19
CA GLU A 428 20.07 6.94 27.31
C GLU A 428 18.63 7.40 26.97
N GLY A 429 18.10 8.35 27.75
CA GLY A 429 16.76 8.90 27.58
C GLY A 429 15.62 8.06 28.15
N VAL A 430 15.91 6.93 28.82
CA VAL A 430 14.91 6.15 29.57
C VAL A 430 14.72 6.70 30.97
N THR A 431 13.46 6.61 31.42
CA THR A 431 13.06 7.00 32.75
C THR A 431 13.13 5.80 33.70
N ILE A 432 13.90 5.95 34.77
CA ILE A 432 14.05 4.94 35.83
C ILE A 432 13.31 5.38 37.10
N HIS A 433 12.58 4.44 37.72
CA HIS A 433 11.92 4.65 39.01
C HIS A 433 12.83 4.16 40.14
N MET A 434 13.19 5.09 41.03
CA MET A 434 14.04 4.86 42.19
C MET A 434 13.28 5.21 43.48
N ASP A 435 13.74 4.72 44.63
CA ASP A 435 13.12 5.02 45.94
C ASP A 435 13.01 6.53 46.26
N ARG A 436 13.80 7.37 45.57
CA ARG A 436 13.83 8.83 45.73
C ARG A 436 13.05 9.60 44.67
N GLY A 437 12.48 8.92 43.68
CA GLY A 437 11.75 9.56 42.59
C GLY A 437 12.08 8.99 41.22
N VAL A 438 11.71 9.74 40.20
CA VAL A 438 11.82 9.37 38.79
C VAL A 438 13.01 10.12 38.20
N GLY A 439 13.90 9.45 37.46
CA GLY A 439 15.08 10.09 36.86
C GLY A 439 15.28 9.68 35.40
N LEU A 440 15.81 10.59 34.59
CA LEU A 440 16.18 10.39 33.20
C LEU A 440 17.65 9.96 33.11
N VAL A 441 17.93 8.86 32.43
CA VAL A 441 19.31 8.46 32.13
C VAL A 441 19.89 9.39 31.06
N THR A 442 20.98 10.08 31.36
CA THR A 442 21.61 11.06 30.46
C THR A 442 22.94 10.59 29.89
N GLU A 443 23.62 9.63 30.55
CA GLU A 443 24.87 9.05 30.06
C GLU A 443 25.03 7.64 30.64
N ILE A 444 25.63 6.73 29.86
CA ILE A 444 26.03 5.41 30.33
C ILE A 444 27.49 5.22 29.94
N THR A 445 28.34 4.88 30.90
CA THR A 445 29.75 4.58 30.71
C THR A 445 30.00 3.12 31.02
N ASP A 446 30.58 2.39 30.07
CA ASP A 446 31.03 1.02 30.29
C ASP A 446 32.23 1.02 31.25
N MET A 447 32.15 0.28 32.36
CA MET A 447 33.21 0.28 33.38
C MET A 447 34.46 -0.50 32.96
N GLU A 448 34.35 -1.43 32.01
CA GLU A 448 35.49 -2.19 31.50
C GLU A 448 36.29 -1.37 30.49
N THR A 449 35.61 -0.65 29.58
CA THR A 449 36.26 0.12 28.51
C THR A 449 36.46 1.60 28.84
N GLY A 450 35.65 2.16 29.74
CA GLY A 450 35.61 3.59 30.04
C GLY A 450 34.98 4.44 28.93
N GLU A 451 34.39 3.82 27.91
CA GLU A 451 33.74 4.53 26.80
C GLU A 451 32.27 4.82 27.12
N ILE A 452 31.79 5.97 26.62
CA ILE A 452 30.38 6.32 26.65
C ILE A 452 29.63 5.42 25.67
N SER A 453 28.64 4.71 26.17
CA SER A 453 27.78 3.80 25.42
C SER A 453 26.34 4.32 25.42
N PRO A 454 25.60 4.23 24.30
CA PRO A 454 24.20 4.65 24.27
C PRO A 454 23.25 3.67 24.98
N CYS A 455 23.71 2.45 25.31
CA CYS A 455 22.95 1.40 26.01
C CYS A 455 23.85 0.43 26.79
N CYS A 456 23.29 -0.30 27.76
CA CYS A 456 23.98 -1.30 28.59
C CYS A 456 23.09 -2.53 28.85
N LEU A 457 23.70 -3.72 28.78
CA LEU A 457 23.06 -5.01 29.06
C LEU A 457 22.88 -5.24 30.57
N PRO A 458 21.91 -6.07 31.01
CA PRO A 458 21.63 -6.31 32.43
C PRO A 458 22.81 -6.91 33.21
N ASN A 459 23.75 -7.55 32.51
CA ASN A 459 24.87 -8.26 33.10
C ASN A 459 26.19 -7.49 32.97
N GLU A 460 26.17 -6.26 32.45
CA GLU A 460 27.35 -5.42 32.27
C GLU A 460 27.51 -4.48 33.46
N ASP A 461 28.75 -4.33 33.93
CA ASP A 461 29.10 -3.31 34.92
C ASP A 461 29.14 -1.95 34.21
N CYS A 462 28.12 -1.13 34.46
CA CYS A 462 27.99 0.19 33.84
C CYS A 462 27.82 1.27 34.89
N GLN A 463 28.48 2.41 34.67
CA GLN A 463 28.21 3.64 35.38
C GLN A 463 27.16 4.44 34.61
N VAL A 464 26.19 5.02 35.31
CA VAL A 464 25.00 5.65 34.77
C VAL A 464 24.86 7.03 35.38
N ALA A 465 24.78 8.05 34.53
CA ALA A 465 24.42 9.40 34.91
C ALA A 465 22.89 9.55 34.85
N VAL A 466 22.28 10.01 35.95
CA VAL A 466 20.84 10.16 36.07
C VAL A 466 20.50 11.58 36.50
N GLU A 467 19.60 12.21 35.75
CA GLU A 467 19.04 13.53 36.04
C GLU A 467 17.62 13.38 36.63
N LEU A 468 17.39 13.84 37.86
CA LEU A 468 16.12 13.63 38.58
C LEU A 468 15.00 14.59 38.14
N GLU A 469 15.36 15.83 37.83
CA GLU A 469 14.48 16.86 37.26
C GLU A 469 15.23 17.62 36.15
N LEU A 470 14.52 18.18 35.17
CA LEU A 470 15.15 18.96 34.10
C LEU A 470 16.02 20.10 34.67
N ASN A 471 17.31 20.09 34.36
CA ASN A 471 18.37 20.98 34.86
C ASN A 471 18.77 20.77 36.33
N SER A 472 18.58 19.56 36.86
CA SER A 472 19.01 19.19 38.23
C SER A 472 20.45 18.65 38.26
N GLU A 473 20.95 18.40 39.47
CA GLU A 473 22.27 17.79 39.67
C GLU A 473 22.29 16.35 39.13
N ILE A 474 23.28 16.05 38.29
CA ILE A 474 23.47 14.71 37.71
C ILE A 474 24.03 13.79 38.80
N ILE A 475 23.33 12.69 39.07
CA ILE A 475 23.76 11.68 40.03
C ILE A 475 24.40 10.51 39.29
N GLN A 476 25.56 10.07 39.79
CA GLN A 476 26.25 8.90 39.28
C GLN A 476 25.82 7.64 40.02
N ALA A 477 25.49 6.60 39.27
CA ALA A 477 25.02 5.32 39.77
C ALA A 477 25.77 4.16 39.09
N THR A 478 26.03 3.08 39.81
CA THR A 478 26.60 1.86 39.21
C THR A 478 25.51 0.80 39.13
N LEU A 479 25.27 0.26 37.95
CA LEU A 479 24.37 -0.87 37.77
C LEU A 479 25.11 -2.15 38.19
N SER A 480 24.58 -2.89 39.18
CA SER A 480 25.16 -4.17 39.60
C SER A 480 24.45 -5.35 38.90
N PRO A 481 25.17 -6.19 38.13
CA PRO A 481 24.65 -7.36 37.40
C PRO A 481 23.89 -8.37 38.28
N ALA A 482 24.31 -8.53 39.53
CA ALA A 482 23.81 -9.60 40.40
C ALA A 482 22.39 -9.37 40.93
N ASP A 483 21.95 -8.10 41.01
CA ASP A 483 20.71 -7.72 41.71
C ASP A 483 19.75 -6.88 40.85
N GLN A 484 20.12 -6.48 39.62
CA GLN A 484 19.39 -5.48 38.82
C GLN A 484 19.08 -4.20 39.62
N ARG A 485 20.06 -3.73 40.40
CA ARG A 485 19.92 -2.56 41.28
C ARG A 485 20.97 -1.51 40.96
N LEU A 486 20.53 -0.25 40.89
CA LEU A 486 21.39 0.92 40.79
C LEU A 486 21.95 1.26 42.18
N ILE A 487 23.27 1.27 42.28
CA ILE A 487 24.02 1.69 43.47
C ILE A 487 24.41 3.15 43.26
N LEU A 488 23.69 4.09 43.88
CA LEU A 488 24.01 5.51 43.77
C LEU A 488 25.26 5.86 44.58
N HIS A 489 26.24 6.46 43.91
CA HIS A 489 27.43 7.02 44.53
C HIS A 489 27.18 8.52 44.78
N THR A 490 26.57 8.85 45.91
CA THR A 490 26.45 10.27 46.28
C THR A 490 27.78 10.77 46.86
N VAL A 491 28.35 11.77 46.19
CA VAL A 491 29.46 12.56 46.71
C VAL A 491 28.86 13.79 47.41
N SER A 492 28.86 13.75 48.75
CA SER A 492 28.66 14.89 49.66
C SER A 492 27.23 15.32 50.05
N GLU A 493 27.00 15.29 51.37
CA GLU A 493 26.10 16.11 52.21
C GLU A 493 24.77 16.62 51.63
N LEU A 494 23.72 15.80 51.74
CA LEU A 494 22.34 16.28 51.77
C LEU A 494 21.75 16.08 53.17
N LYS A 495 21.51 17.18 53.91
CA LYS A 495 20.71 17.16 55.14
C LYS A 495 19.25 17.41 54.79
N ALA A 496 18.41 16.41 55.00
CA ALA A 496 16.97 16.54 54.87
C ALA A 496 16.38 17.24 56.10
N CYS A 497 15.48 18.20 55.90
CA CYS A 497 14.69 18.78 56.98
C CYS A 497 13.78 17.72 57.60
N SER A 498 13.91 17.46 58.90
CA SER A 498 13.19 16.41 59.62
C SER A 498 11.69 16.65 59.79
N VAL A 499 11.15 17.77 59.29
CA VAL A 499 9.74 18.15 59.41
C VAL A 499 8.99 18.02 58.08
N CYS A 500 9.59 18.41 56.95
CA CYS A 500 8.89 18.44 55.66
C CYS A 500 9.47 17.52 54.58
N GLY A 501 10.64 16.91 54.79
CA GLY A 501 11.25 16.00 53.82
C GLY A 501 11.77 16.67 52.53
N GLN A 502 11.71 18.00 52.41
CA GLN A 502 12.29 18.71 51.27
C GLN A 502 13.82 18.88 51.42
N LEU A 503 14.52 18.69 50.30
CA LEU A 503 15.95 18.97 50.15
C LEU A 503 16.10 20.46 49.85
N GLY A 504 16.59 21.23 50.82
CA GLY A 504 16.77 22.68 50.69
C GLY A 504 18.24 23.07 50.78
N LEU A 505 18.71 23.85 49.81
CA LEU A 505 20.01 24.50 49.83
C LEU A 505 19.97 25.78 50.70
N SER A 506 20.94 25.90 51.60
CA SER A 506 21.33 27.05 52.43
C SER A 506 20.63 27.29 53.79
N ASP A 507 21.46 27.46 54.82
CA ASP A 507 21.12 27.59 56.24
C ASP A 507 20.35 28.88 56.62
N GLN A 508 20.17 29.84 55.71
CA GLN A 508 19.58 31.15 56.03
C GLN A 508 18.05 31.20 55.98
N ALA A 509 17.38 30.26 55.30
CA ALA A 509 15.91 30.23 55.22
C ALA A 509 15.25 29.59 56.45
N ILE A 510 15.96 28.71 57.16
CA ILE A 510 15.41 27.90 58.28
C ILE A 510 15.24 28.72 59.57
N LEU A 511 16.06 29.77 59.76
CA LEU A 511 15.99 30.62 60.96
C LEU A 511 14.82 31.63 60.95
N ALA A 512 14.18 31.87 59.81
CA ALA A 512 13.09 32.85 59.69
C ALA A 512 11.70 32.31 60.10
N HIS A 513 11.56 30.99 60.26
CA HIS A 513 10.26 30.35 60.50
C HIS A 513 10.22 29.43 61.74
N TYR A 514 11.21 29.56 62.63
CA TYR A 514 11.35 28.67 63.78
C TYR A 514 10.34 28.97 64.93
N ASP A 515 9.84 30.20 65.04
CA ASP A 515 8.96 30.59 66.16
C ASP A 515 7.47 30.26 65.95
N ASP A 516 7.04 29.94 64.72
CA ASP A 516 5.63 29.69 64.41
C ASP A 516 5.23 28.19 64.49
N LEU A 517 6.18 27.29 64.67
CA LEU A 517 5.97 25.84 64.49
C LEU A 517 6.39 25.01 65.71
N HIS A 518 5.76 25.26 66.86
CA HIS A 518 5.52 24.20 67.86
C HIS A 518 4.19 24.49 68.58
N PRO A 519 3.29 23.49 68.80
CA PRO A 519 3.65 22.20 69.38
C PRO A 519 2.84 20.99 68.84
N ALA A 520 3.42 20.17 67.95
CA ALA A 520 2.80 18.90 67.55
C ALA A 520 3.80 17.87 66.99
N ILE A 521 4.96 17.66 67.61
CA ILE A 521 5.85 16.55 67.19
C ILE A 521 6.35 15.81 68.42
N GLY A 522 5.47 14.96 68.96
CA GLY A 522 5.87 13.80 69.71
C GLY A 522 5.94 12.59 68.78
N GLN A 523 7.09 11.91 68.79
CA GLN A 523 7.31 10.54 68.30
C GLN A 523 7.40 10.32 66.78
N ARG A 524 8.64 10.17 66.28
CA ARG A 524 9.12 8.99 65.52
C ARG A 524 10.63 9.13 65.28
N GLY A 525 11.39 8.18 65.80
CA GLY A 525 12.84 8.14 65.67
C GLY A 525 13.27 7.67 64.28
N ILE A 526 14.04 8.49 63.58
CA ILE A 526 14.89 8.08 62.45
C ILE A 526 16.29 8.60 62.76
N LYS A 527 17.29 7.70 62.70
CA LYS A 527 18.71 8.06 62.91
C LYS A 527 19.33 8.51 61.58
N PRO A 528 20.11 9.60 61.55
CA PRO A 528 20.86 10.00 60.36
C PRO A 528 21.94 8.97 59.99
N VAL A 529 22.13 8.75 58.69
CA VAL A 529 23.19 7.91 58.12
C VAL A 529 24.51 8.70 58.10
N PRO A 530 25.64 8.14 58.55
CA PRO A 530 26.93 8.85 58.55
C PRO A 530 27.48 9.09 57.13
N PRO A 531 28.28 10.16 56.91
CA PRO A 531 28.94 10.40 55.64
C PRO A 531 29.92 9.26 55.27
N GLY A 532 29.93 8.88 53.99
CA GLY A 532 30.80 7.82 53.46
C GLY A 532 30.18 6.42 53.39
N GLN A 533 28.88 6.26 53.63
CA GLN A 533 28.19 4.99 53.40
C GLN A 533 27.58 4.90 52.00
N THR A 534 27.83 3.78 51.33
CA THR A 534 27.11 3.37 50.12
C THR A 534 25.64 3.16 50.45
N ILE A 535 24.75 3.95 49.87
CA ILE A 535 23.30 3.77 50.00
C ILE A 535 22.83 2.92 48.82
N ARG A 536 22.20 1.78 49.13
CA ARG A 536 21.68 0.85 48.12
C ARG A 536 20.22 1.16 47.86
N TYR A 537 19.85 1.31 46.59
CA TYR A 537 18.48 1.57 46.16
C TYR A 537 17.95 0.39 45.34
N SER A 538 16.64 0.15 45.39
CA SER A 538 16.01 -0.91 44.59
C SER A 538 15.30 -0.29 43.38
N ILE A 539 15.54 -0.84 42.18
CA ILE A 539 14.76 -0.47 40.99
C ILE A 539 13.42 -1.21 41.08
N HIS A 540 12.33 -0.47 41.03
CA HIS A 540 10.98 -1.05 41.10
C HIS A 540 10.32 -1.22 39.74
N SER A 541 10.67 -0.37 38.77
CA SER A 541 10.22 -0.46 37.39
C SER A 541 11.08 0.40 36.46
N ILE A 542 11.16 -0.02 35.19
CA ILE A 542 11.73 0.77 34.09
C ILE A 542 10.55 1.07 33.16
N SER A 543 10.33 2.35 32.83
CA SER A 543 9.24 2.76 31.96
C SER A 543 9.77 3.61 30.82
N ALA A 544 9.31 3.35 29.59
CA ALA A 544 9.51 4.26 28.47
C ALA A 544 8.91 5.64 28.83
N PRO A 545 9.52 6.75 28.36
CA PRO A 545 8.97 8.07 28.62
C PRO A 545 7.57 8.18 28.00
N ILE A 546 6.57 8.41 28.84
CA ILE A 546 5.23 8.81 28.39
C ILE A 546 5.41 10.20 27.76
N ARG A 547 5.38 10.26 26.42
CA ARG A 547 5.21 11.54 25.72
C ARG A 547 3.76 12.00 25.93
N GLU A 548 3.51 12.68 27.03
CA GLU A 548 2.42 13.64 27.03
C GLU A 548 2.83 14.79 26.11
N ASN A 549 2.01 15.01 25.08
CA ASN A 549 2.16 16.08 24.11
C ASN A 549 2.35 17.43 24.81
N LEU A 550 3.46 18.10 24.52
CA LEU A 550 3.60 19.56 24.56
C LEU A 550 3.80 20.07 23.14
#